data_AF-A0A094HA26-F1
#
_entry.id   AF-A0A094HA26-F1
#
_cell.length_a   1.000
_cell.length_b   1.000
_cell.length_c   1.000
_cell.angle_alpha   90.00
_cell.angle_beta   90.00
_cell.angle_gamma   90.00
#
_symmetry.space_group_name_H-M   'P 1'
#
loop_
_entity.id
_entity.type
_entity.pdbx_description
1 polymer ?
#
loop_
_entity_poly.entity_id
_entity_poly.type
_entity_poly.pdbx_seq_one_letter_code
_entity_poly.pdbx_strand_id
1 'polypeptide(L)'
;MVCAMDWTYAGEHPTFYDVWIARDMAGDTFFNIPPDGNWDSAWNLFWNNTETRERFSEHRPFQVFSCWNGATVFTAKPLLERALGFRGPKKTECFQGEPEIFCKELWKAGYGKIAVVPSVNLEYSNERGKDIKALKGYASQWVAKDGDDPKDTGLKIQWVKDLPKLVKCMPNYQEQTWVPWDQSLA
;
A
#
# COMPACT_ATOMS: atom_id res chain seq x y z
N MET A 1 -9.06 -2.20 -6.11
CA MET A 1 -8.92 -1.32 -4.95
C MET A 1 -7.74 -0.40 -5.21
N VAL A 2 -7.84 0.86 -4.81
CA VAL A 2 -6.78 1.86 -5.03
C VAL A 2 -6.63 2.70 -3.77
N CYS A 3 -5.39 2.91 -3.32
CA CYS A 3 -5.06 3.76 -2.17
C CYS A 3 -4.21 4.96 -2.57
N ALA A 4 -4.21 6.00 -1.74
CA ALA A 4 -3.29 7.12 -1.82
C ALA A 4 -1.91 6.77 -1.21
N MET A 5 -1.06 7.78 -1.06
CA MET A 5 0.07 7.77 -0.13
C MET A 5 -0.31 8.54 1.12
N ASP A 6 -0.05 7.95 2.27
CA ASP A 6 -0.38 8.53 3.58
C ASP A 6 0.89 8.87 4.35
N TRP A 7 0.93 10.10 4.85
CA TRP A 7 2.12 10.68 5.44
C TRP A 7 1.83 11.17 6.85
N THR A 8 2.86 11.12 7.69
CA THR A 8 2.86 11.73 9.02
C THR A 8 4.20 12.39 9.29
N TYR A 9 4.28 13.30 10.25
CA TYR A 9 5.53 13.88 10.71
C TYR A 9 5.98 13.18 12.00
N ALA A 10 6.49 11.95 11.88
CA ALA A 10 7.10 11.22 13.00
C ALA A 10 8.47 11.80 13.42
N GLY A 11 9.06 12.65 12.58
CA GLY A 11 10.27 13.44 12.82
C GLY A 11 10.23 14.76 12.06
N GLU A 12 11.41 15.32 11.73
CA GLU A 12 11.51 16.58 10.99
C GLU A 12 10.90 16.50 9.58
N HIS A 13 11.05 15.34 8.93
CA HIS A 13 10.58 15.10 7.58
C HIS A 13 9.37 14.12 7.60
N PRO A 14 8.42 14.21 6.65
CA PRO A 14 7.24 13.35 6.60
C PRO A 14 7.48 11.87 6.21
N THR A 15 7.19 10.94 7.10
CA THR A 15 7.32 9.49 6.91
C THR A 15 6.03 8.85 6.42
N PHE A 16 6.13 7.76 5.67
CA PHE A 16 4.96 6.96 5.27
C PHE A 16 4.34 6.30 6.51
N TYR A 17 3.06 6.56 6.76
CA TYR A 17 2.40 6.19 8.02
C TYR A 17 1.93 4.72 8.05
N ASP A 18 1.22 4.29 7.00
CA ASP A 18 0.52 3.00 6.95
C ASP A 18 1.43 1.78 6.67
N VAL A 19 2.70 1.84 7.11
CA VAL A 19 3.68 0.76 6.92
C VAL A 19 3.24 -0.56 7.56
N TRP A 20 2.47 -0.49 8.64
CA TRP A 20 1.94 -1.67 9.31
C TRP A 20 1.00 -2.48 8.41
N ILE A 21 0.23 -1.80 7.55
CA ILE A 21 -0.77 -2.39 6.65
C ILE A 21 -0.23 -2.68 5.25
N ALA A 22 0.63 -1.80 4.74
CA ALA A 22 1.01 -1.82 3.34
C ALA A 22 2.03 -2.93 3.04
N ARG A 23 1.73 -3.71 2.00
CA ARG A 23 2.64 -4.73 1.45
C ARG A 23 2.75 -4.56 -0.04
N ASP A 24 3.97 -4.47 -0.55
CA ASP A 24 4.21 -4.42 -1.98
C ASP A 24 3.97 -5.80 -2.64
N MET A 25 4.26 -5.92 -3.95
CA MET A 25 4.13 -7.21 -4.65
C MET A 25 5.25 -8.21 -4.35
N ALA A 26 6.32 -7.81 -3.65
CA ALA A 26 7.28 -8.75 -3.06
C ALA A 26 6.77 -9.31 -1.71
N GLY A 27 5.64 -8.80 -1.23
CA GLY A 27 5.03 -9.18 0.04
C GLY A 27 5.67 -8.49 1.24
N ASP A 28 6.54 -7.49 1.04
CA ASP A 28 7.24 -6.79 2.13
C ASP A 28 6.61 -5.43 2.46
N THR A 29 6.96 -4.88 3.62
CA THR A 29 6.58 -3.51 4.00
C THR A 29 7.18 -2.49 3.02
N PHE A 30 6.54 -1.32 2.89
CA PHE A 30 7.01 -0.28 1.97
C PHE A 30 8.40 0.25 2.32
N PHE A 31 8.85 0.13 3.56
CA PHE A 31 10.25 0.35 3.94
C PHE A 31 10.68 -0.69 4.97
N ASN A 32 11.98 -0.91 5.10
CA ASN A 32 12.52 -1.87 6.07
C ASN A 32 12.33 -1.36 7.50
N ILE A 33 11.74 -2.17 8.36
CA ILE A 33 11.66 -1.92 9.80
C ILE A 33 12.69 -2.82 10.50
N PRO A 34 13.76 -2.28 11.09
CA PRO A 34 14.76 -3.05 11.82
C PRO A 34 14.18 -3.75 13.07
N PRO A 35 14.91 -4.72 13.68
CA PRO A 35 14.41 -5.51 14.81
C PRO A 35 14.05 -4.72 16.08
N ASP A 36 14.60 -3.52 16.25
CA ASP A 36 14.25 -2.60 17.35
C ASP A 36 12.94 -1.84 17.09
N GLY A 37 12.38 -1.94 15.87
CA GLY A 37 11.13 -1.34 15.45
C GLY A 37 11.21 0.15 15.11
N ASN A 38 12.42 0.69 14.95
CA ASN A 38 12.59 2.10 14.59
C ASN A 38 12.19 2.40 13.13
N TRP A 39 12.07 3.67 12.80
CA TRP A 39 11.62 4.15 11.48
C TRP A 39 12.72 4.88 10.70
N ASP A 40 13.99 4.67 11.04
CA ASP A 40 15.12 5.41 10.45
C ASP A 40 15.25 5.16 8.94
N SER A 41 14.74 4.01 8.47
CA SER A 41 14.71 3.64 7.05
C SER A 41 13.43 4.08 6.31
N ALA A 42 12.54 4.86 6.94
CA ALA A 42 11.24 5.25 6.35
C ALA A 42 11.33 6.01 5.02
N TRP A 43 12.49 6.58 4.72
CA TRP A 43 12.80 7.30 3.48
C TRP A 43 13.20 6.39 2.33
N ASN A 44 13.65 5.18 2.64
CA ASN A 44 14.08 4.19 1.66
C ASN A 44 12.87 3.33 1.23
N LEU A 45 11.86 3.99 0.67
CA LEU A 45 10.65 3.32 0.20
C LEU A 45 10.96 2.38 -0.96
N PHE A 46 10.36 1.19 -0.93
CA PHE A 46 10.47 0.12 -1.93
C PHE A 46 11.92 -0.32 -2.16
N TRP A 47 12.74 -0.30 -1.10
CA TRP A 47 14.18 -0.58 -1.11
C TRP A 47 14.56 -1.90 -1.79
N ASN A 48 13.72 -2.93 -1.67
CA ASN A 48 13.91 -4.27 -2.24
C ASN A 48 13.03 -4.55 -3.48
N ASN A 49 12.33 -3.55 -4.01
CA ASN A 49 11.44 -3.70 -5.16
C ASN A 49 11.69 -2.58 -6.20
N THR A 50 12.61 -2.86 -7.12
CA THR A 50 13.07 -1.88 -8.12
C THR A 50 11.94 -1.34 -8.99
N GLU A 51 11.05 -2.20 -9.50
CA GLU A 51 9.93 -1.76 -10.34
C GLU A 51 9.00 -0.80 -9.60
N THR A 52 8.63 -1.15 -8.37
CA THR A 52 7.75 -0.31 -7.56
C THR A 52 8.43 1.00 -7.20
N ARG A 53 9.73 0.97 -6.86
CA ARG A 53 10.53 2.16 -6.57
C ARG A 53 10.61 3.11 -7.77
N GLU A 54 10.85 2.59 -8.96
CA GLU A 54 10.90 3.38 -10.20
C GLU A 54 9.56 4.05 -10.47
N ARG A 55 8.46 3.28 -10.45
CA ARG A 55 7.11 3.83 -10.66
C ARG A 55 6.74 4.85 -9.60
N PHE A 56 7.08 4.61 -8.33
CA PHE A 56 6.89 5.57 -7.25
C PHE A 56 7.65 6.89 -7.51
N SER A 57 8.93 6.83 -7.90
CA SER A 57 9.74 8.01 -8.20
C SER A 57 9.23 8.82 -9.40
N GLU A 58 8.59 8.13 -10.34
CA GLU A 58 7.94 8.71 -11.52
C GLU A 58 6.50 9.17 -11.26
N HIS A 59 5.99 9.05 -10.03
CA HIS A 59 4.60 9.36 -9.65
C HIS A 59 3.54 8.52 -10.38
N ARG A 60 3.94 7.33 -10.86
CA ARG A 60 3.09 6.41 -11.61
C ARG A 60 2.43 5.38 -10.69
N PRO A 61 1.15 5.00 -10.95
CA PRO A 61 0.47 3.98 -10.16
C PRO A 61 1.20 2.63 -10.21
N PHE A 62 1.20 1.88 -9.10
CA PHE A 62 1.83 0.55 -8.99
C PHE A 62 0.93 -0.43 -8.23
N GLN A 63 1.03 -1.71 -8.57
CA GLN A 63 0.29 -2.78 -7.91
C GLN A 63 0.92 -3.13 -6.56
N VAL A 64 0.08 -3.52 -5.59
CA VAL A 64 0.52 -3.90 -4.24
C VAL A 64 -0.28 -5.12 -3.76
N PHE A 65 0.25 -5.86 -2.79
CA PHE A 65 -0.51 -6.92 -2.13
C PHE A 65 -1.60 -6.33 -1.22
N SER A 66 -1.26 -5.32 -0.43
CA SER A 66 -2.21 -4.64 0.47
C SER A 66 -1.88 -3.15 0.61
N CYS A 67 -2.93 -2.35 0.82
CA CYS A 67 -2.82 -0.94 1.21
C CYS A 67 -4.12 -0.53 1.92
N TRP A 68 -4.07 0.50 2.76
CA TRP A 68 -5.26 1.18 3.27
C TRP A 68 -4.95 2.66 3.56
N ASN A 69 -4.23 3.26 2.61
CA ASN A 69 -3.37 4.39 2.94
C ASN A 69 -4.15 5.71 2.91
N GLY A 70 -4.49 6.28 4.07
CA GLY A 70 -5.18 7.57 4.23
C GLY A 70 -6.59 7.62 3.62
N ALA A 71 -6.71 7.46 2.29
CA ALA A 71 -7.95 7.26 1.56
C ALA A 71 -7.83 6.06 0.61
N THR A 72 -8.90 5.26 0.55
CA THR A 72 -8.99 4.09 -0.31
C THR A 72 -10.33 4.03 -1.04
N VAL A 73 -10.31 3.47 -2.25
CA VAL A 73 -11.51 3.20 -3.05
C VAL A 73 -11.48 1.76 -3.52
N PHE A 74 -12.57 1.03 -3.32
CA PHE A 74 -12.73 -0.35 -3.78
C PHE A 74 -14.17 -0.62 -4.22
N THR A 75 -14.35 -1.66 -5.02
CA THR A 75 -15.68 -2.08 -5.48
C THR A 75 -16.48 -2.66 -4.31
N ALA A 76 -17.72 -2.20 -4.14
CA ALA A 76 -18.60 -2.66 -3.05
C ALA A 76 -19.18 -4.06 -3.29
N LYS A 77 -19.09 -4.59 -4.52
CA LYS A 77 -19.71 -5.87 -4.91
C LYS A 77 -19.44 -7.03 -3.94
N PRO A 78 -18.20 -7.29 -3.48
CA PRO A 78 -17.92 -8.40 -2.56
C PRO A 78 -18.62 -8.27 -1.19
N LEU A 79 -18.84 -7.02 -0.74
CA LEU A 79 -19.56 -6.74 0.51
C LEU A 79 -21.07 -6.90 0.31
N LEU A 80 -21.61 -6.40 -0.80
CA LEU A 80 -23.04 -6.44 -1.10
C LEU A 80 -23.55 -7.86 -1.34
N GLU A 81 -22.73 -8.71 -1.98
CA GLU A 81 -23.03 -10.13 -2.20
C GLU A 81 -22.83 -10.97 -0.93
N ARG A 82 -22.45 -10.35 0.20
CA ARG A 82 -22.08 -11.01 1.47
C ARG A 82 -21.01 -12.08 1.30
N ALA A 83 -20.19 -11.95 0.26
CA ALA A 83 -19.08 -12.85 0.00
C ALA A 83 -17.90 -12.56 0.94
N LEU A 84 -17.70 -11.29 1.30
CA LEU A 84 -16.64 -10.79 2.18
C LEU A 84 -17.19 -9.82 3.23
N GLY A 85 -16.45 -9.62 4.32
CA GLY A 85 -16.75 -8.65 5.35
C GLY A 85 -15.51 -8.25 6.14
N PHE A 86 -15.56 -7.07 6.76
CA PHE A 86 -14.51 -6.61 7.66
C PHE A 86 -14.45 -7.50 8.90
N ARG A 87 -13.25 -7.94 9.27
CA ARG A 87 -13.01 -8.80 10.44
C ARG A 87 -11.58 -8.67 10.95
N GLY A 88 -11.42 -9.01 12.23
CA GLY A 88 -10.10 -9.20 12.82
C GLY A 88 -9.45 -10.55 12.46
N PRO A 89 -8.19 -10.76 12.89
CA PRO A 89 -7.46 -12.00 12.65
C PRO A 89 -8.04 -13.18 13.45
N LYS A 90 -8.04 -14.36 12.81
CA LYS A 90 -8.31 -15.68 13.42
C LYS A 90 -7.10 -16.14 14.25
N LYS A 91 -7.32 -17.05 15.19
CA LYS A 91 -6.24 -17.64 16.02
C LYS A 91 -5.16 -18.39 15.20
N THR A 92 -5.50 -18.84 14.00
CA THR A 92 -4.65 -19.68 13.13
C THR A 92 -3.98 -18.90 12.00
N GLU A 93 -4.13 -17.57 11.96
CA GLU A 93 -3.47 -16.72 10.99
C GLU A 93 -2.56 -15.69 11.66
N CYS A 94 -1.61 -15.16 10.89
CA CYS A 94 -0.85 -13.99 11.30
C CYS A 94 -1.77 -12.88 11.82
N PHE A 95 -1.41 -12.26 12.96
CA PHE A 95 -2.07 -11.05 13.40
C PHE A 95 -1.75 -9.91 12.44
N GLN A 96 -2.75 -9.49 11.68
CA GLN A 96 -2.71 -8.40 10.72
C GLN A 96 -3.85 -7.44 11.01
N GLY A 97 -3.68 -6.18 10.64
CA GLY A 97 -4.79 -5.22 10.69
C GLY A 97 -5.96 -5.67 9.81
N GLU A 98 -7.18 -5.35 10.22
CA GLU A 98 -8.41 -5.62 9.46
C GLU A 98 -8.29 -5.26 7.95
N PRO A 99 -7.67 -4.12 7.55
CA PRO A 99 -7.54 -3.79 6.14
C PRO A 99 -6.63 -4.71 5.32
N GLU A 100 -5.56 -5.22 5.93
CA GLU A 100 -4.64 -6.18 5.28
C GLU A 100 -5.34 -7.52 5.07
N ILE A 101 -6.11 -7.97 6.07
CA ILE A 101 -6.97 -9.15 5.98
C ILE A 101 -8.00 -8.98 4.86
N PHE A 102 -8.64 -7.82 4.78
CA PHE A 102 -9.60 -7.52 3.72
C PHE A 102 -8.95 -7.57 2.32
N CYS A 103 -7.76 -7.02 2.16
CA CYS A 103 -6.99 -7.11 0.90
C CYS A 103 -6.69 -8.57 0.53
N LYS A 104 -6.22 -9.37 1.49
CA LYS A 104 -5.96 -10.81 1.31
C LYS A 104 -7.21 -11.56 0.85
N GLU A 105 -8.37 -11.24 1.40
CA GLU A 105 -9.64 -11.86 1.00
C GLU A 105 -10.13 -11.38 -0.37
N LEU A 106 -9.91 -10.10 -0.72
CA LEU A 106 -10.14 -9.60 -2.09
C LEU A 106 -9.32 -10.40 -3.10
N TRP A 107 -8.04 -10.66 -2.81
CA TRP A 107 -7.18 -11.51 -3.65
C TRP A 107 -7.76 -12.92 -3.84
N LYS A 108 -8.14 -13.58 -2.75
CA LYS A 108 -8.76 -14.93 -2.78
C LYS A 108 -10.07 -14.94 -3.59
N ALA A 109 -10.85 -13.88 -3.52
CA ALA A 109 -12.11 -13.73 -4.25
C ALA A 109 -11.95 -13.27 -5.72
N GLY A 110 -10.72 -13.10 -6.21
CA GLY A 110 -10.45 -12.69 -7.60
C GLY A 110 -10.47 -11.17 -7.85
N TYR A 111 -10.50 -10.36 -6.80
CA TYR A 111 -10.47 -8.89 -6.83
C TYR A 111 -9.04 -8.33 -6.60
N GLY A 112 -8.01 -9.09 -6.97
CA GLY A 112 -6.59 -8.82 -6.75
C GLY A 112 -5.98 -7.60 -7.46
N LYS A 113 -6.78 -6.76 -8.12
CA LYS A 113 -6.28 -5.50 -8.67
C LYS A 113 -6.24 -4.45 -7.58
N ILE A 114 -5.22 -4.52 -6.72
CA ILE A 114 -4.95 -3.58 -5.63
C ILE A 114 -3.74 -2.73 -5.98
N ALA A 115 -3.86 -1.41 -5.88
CA ALA A 115 -2.82 -0.49 -6.31
C ALA A 115 -2.71 0.75 -5.42
N VAL A 116 -1.59 1.44 -5.53
CA VAL A 116 -1.37 2.77 -4.97
C VAL A 116 -1.21 3.77 -6.11
N VAL A 117 -1.80 4.96 -5.94
CA VAL A 117 -1.61 6.12 -6.82
C VAL A 117 -0.73 7.14 -6.08
N PRO A 118 0.58 7.18 -6.35
CA PRO A 118 1.52 7.97 -5.56
C PRO A 118 1.45 9.48 -5.81
N SER A 119 0.70 9.92 -6.82
CA SER A 119 0.41 11.34 -7.04
C SER A 119 -0.65 11.91 -6.07
N VAL A 120 -1.41 11.05 -5.38
CA VAL A 120 -2.35 11.45 -4.33
C VAL A 120 -1.66 11.30 -2.98
N ASN A 121 -1.33 12.42 -2.35
CA ASN A 121 -0.63 12.47 -1.07
C ASN A 121 -1.52 13.13 0.00
N LEU A 122 -1.69 12.45 1.14
CA LEU A 122 -2.60 12.82 2.23
C LEU A 122 -1.86 12.95 3.57
N GLU A 123 -2.53 13.61 4.51
CA GLU A 123 -2.11 13.82 5.91
C GLU A 123 -3.38 14.07 6.75
N TYR A 124 -3.30 13.88 8.07
CA TYR A 124 -4.42 13.95 9.02
C TYR A 124 -4.86 15.35 9.47
N SER A 125 -4.24 16.41 8.97
CA SER A 125 -4.52 17.81 9.31
C SER A 125 -4.45 18.72 8.08
N ASN A 126 -5.24 19.79 8.11
CA ASN A 126 -5.22 20.77 7.02
C ASN A 126 -3.88 21.51 6.88
N GLU A 127 -3.15 21.69 7.99
CA GLU A 127 -1.85 22.37 8.00
C GLU A 127 -0.78 21.48 7.38
N ARG A 128 -0.51 20.31 7.95
CA ARG A 128 0.50 19.39 7.42
C ARG A 128 0.11 18.81 6.05
N GLY A 129 -1.18 18.68 5.76
CA GLY A 129 -1.65 18.35 4.41
C GLY A 129 -1.24 19.38 3.35
N LYS A 130 -1.11 20.67 3.71
CA LYS A 130 -0.54 21.69 2.82
C LYS A 130 0.97 21.52 2.67
N ASP A 131 1.69 21.23 3.76
CA ASP A 131 3.13 20.96 3.73
C ASP A 131 3.44 19.77 2.79
N ILE A 132 2.69 18.68 2.92
CA ILE A 132 2.82 17.50 2.05
C ILE A 132 2.55 17.85 0.59
N LYS A 133 1.50 18.64 0.29
CA LYS A 133 1.21 19.06 -1.09
C LYS A 133 2.30 19.98 -1.66
N ALA A 134 2.87 20.86 -0.84
CA ALA A 134 3.99 21.71 -1.24
C ALA A 134 5.25 20.87 -1.54
N LEU A 135 5.50 19.82 -0.75
CA LEU A 135 6.67 18.96 -0.88
C LEU A 135 6.56 17.91 -2.00
N LYS A 136 5.39 17.27 -2.12
CA LYS A 136 5.14 16.13 -3.03
C LYS A 136 4.39 16.51 -4.30
N GLY A 137 3.94 17.76 -4.41
CA GLY A 137 3.12 18.24 -5.53
C GLY A 137 1.63 17.92 -5.38
N TYR A 138 0.83 18.53 -6.25
CA TYR A 138 -0.61 18.33 -6.32
C TYR A 138 -0.94 17.23 -7.31
N ALA A 139 -1.97 16.44 -7.02
CA ALA A 139 -2.44 15.38 -7.92
C ALA A 139 -2.77 15.93 -9.33
N SER A 140 -3.34 17.14 -9.42
CA SER A 140 -3.63 17.79 -10.70
C SER A 140 -2.37 18.11 -11.52
N GLN A 141 -1.25 18.43 -10.87
CA GLN A 141 0.02 18.70 -11.55
C GLN A 141 0.59 17.41 -12.18
N TRP A 142 0.57 16.32 -11.42
CA TRP A 142 1.05 15.02 -11.91
C TRP A 142 0.16 14.46 -13.02
N VAL A 143 -1.16 14.49 -12.86
CA VAL A 143 -2.10 14.02 -13.87
C VAL A 143 -2.02 14.86 -15.16
N ALA A 144 -1.83 16.18 -15.06
CA ALA A 144 -1.64 17.01 -16.24
C ALA A 144 -0.35 16.65 -16.99
N LYS A 145 0.76 16.48 -16.26
CA LYS A 145 2.06 16.09 -16.84
C LYS A 145 1.98 14.77 -17.62
N ASP A 146 1.23 13.80 -17.10
CA ASP A 146 1.11 12.46 -17.69
C ASP A 146 -0.03 12.35 -18.71
N GLY A 147 -0.93 13.34 -18.78
CA GLY A 147 -2.14 13.34 -19.61
C GLY A 147 -1.98 13.96 -21.01
N ASP A 148 -0.83 14.56 -21.30
CA ASP A 148 -0.61 15.31 -22.55
C ASP A 148 -0.24 14.40 -23.75
N ASP A 149 0.24 13.17 -23.52
CA ASP A 149 0.51 12.20 -24.58
C ASP A 149 -0.48 11.02 -24.54
N PRO A 150 -1.44 10.92 -25.50
CA PRO A 150 -2.37 9.79 -25.58
C PRO A 150 -1.69 8.44 -25.84
N LYS A 151 -0.38 8.42 -26.16
CA LYS A 151 0.44 7.21 -26.27
C LYS A 151 1.17 6.86 -24.97
N ASP A 152 1.13 7.70 -23.93
CA ASP A 152 1.77 7.39 -22.65
C ASP A 152 1.03 6.24 -21.95
N THR A 153 1.59 5.04 -22.07
CA THR A 153 1.12 3.85 -21.36
C THR A 153 1.67 3.77 -19.93
N GLY A 154 2.50 4.71 -19.50
CA GLY A 154 3.15 4.74 -18.19
C GLY A 154 2.17 4.76 -17.02
N LEU A 155 0.99 5.36 -17.20
CA LEU A 155 -0.09 5.36 -16.21
C LEU A 155 -0.80 3.99 -16.08
N LYS A 156 -0.67 3.10 -17.07
CA LYS A 156 -1.29 1.77 -17.03
C LYS A 156 -0.47 0.86 -16.13
N ILE A 157 -1.14 0.21 -15.19
CA ILE A 157 -0.57 -0.86 -14.38
C ILE A 157 -0.61 -2.14 -15.20
N GLN A 158 0.54 -2.80 -15.35
CA GLN A 158 0.61 -4.17 -15.84
C GLN A 158 0.27 -5.11 -14.69
N TRP A 159 -0.98 -5.57 -14.64
CA TRP A 159 -1.47 -6.37 -13.52
C TRP A 159 -0.84 -7.77 -13.51
N VAL A 160 -0.04 -8.04 -12.49
CA VAL A 160 0.48 -9.36 -12.17
C VAL A 160 -0.61 -10.17 -11.47
N LYS A 161 -0.83 -11.39 -11.96
CA LYS A 161 -1.82 -12.34 -11.39
C LYS A 161 -1.23 -13.22 -10.31
N ASP A 162 0.06 -13.53 -10.42
CA ASP A 162 0.75 -14.38 -9.47
C ASP A 162 1.05 -13.59 -8.19
N LEU A 163 0.49 -14.08 -7.10
CA LEU A 163 0.69 -13.52 -5.77
C LEU A 163 2.09 -13.87 -5.23
N PRO A 164 2.69 -13.02 -4.38
CA PRO A 164 3.88 -13.41 -3.65
C PRO A 164 3.56 -14.66 -2.82
N LYS A 165 4.43 -15.68 -2.88
CA LYS A 165 4.23 -16.93 -2.13
C LYS A 165 4.18 -16.70 -0.63
N LEU A 166 4.98 -15.74 -0.17
CA LEU A 166 5.08 -15.33 1.22
C LEU A 166 4.80 -13.84 1.33
N VAL A 167 4.16 -13.44 2.42
CA VAL A 167 3.99 -12.04 2.80
C VAL A 167 4.51 -11.84 4.22
N LYS A 168 4.94 -10.61 4.47
CA LYS A 168 5.47 -10.18 5.75
C LYS A 168 4.34 -10.08 6.77
N CYS A 169 4.37 -10.97 7.74
CA CYS A 169 3.58 -10.92 8.97
C CYS A 169 4.28 -10.01 9.97
N MET A 170 3.58 -8.99 10.47
CA MET A 170 4.14 -8.03 11.41
C MET A 170 3.11 -7.66 12.49
N PRO A 171 2.88 -8.52 13.50
CA PRO A 171 1.94 -8.21 14.58
C PRO A 171 2.29 -6.92 15.33
N ASN A 172 3.59 -6.65 15.45
CA ASN A 172 4.17 -5.41 15.94
C ASN A 172 5.50 -5.16 15.21
N TYR A 173 6.15 -4.02 15.41
CA TYR A 173 7.36 -3.67 14.67
C TYR A 173 8.58 -4.55 14.99
N GLN A 174 8.63 -5.17 16.17
CA GLN A 174 9.74 -6.02 16.62
C GLN A 174 9.57 -7.48 16.17
N GLU A 175 8.33 -7.93 16.03
CA GLU A 175 7.98 -9.30 15.63
C GLU A 175 7.61 -9.34 14.15
N GLN A 176 8.53 -9.87 13.35
CA GLN A 176 8.42 -9.86 11.90
C GLN A 176 8.77 -11.24 11.33
N THR A 177 7.84 -11.88 10.62
CA THR A 177 8.04 -13.20 10.01
C THR A 177 7.47 -13.26 8.60
N TRP A 178 7.93 -14.20 7.79
CA TRP A 178 7.37 -14.45 6.47
C TRP A 178 6.42 -15.65 6.55
N VAL A 179 5.18 -15.48 6.09
CA VAL A 179 4.14 -16.52 6.14
C VAL A 179 3.49 -16.69 4.76
N PRO A 180 2.89 -17.85 4.45
CA PRO A 180 2.11 -18.02 3.24
C PRO A 180 1.02 -16.95 3.11
N TRP A 181 0.88 -16.34 1.94
CA TRP A 181 -0.10 -15.26 1.73
C TRP A 181 -1.55 -15.71 1.98
N ASP A 182 -1.84 -16.99 1.73
CA ASP A 182 -3.16 -17.60 1.85
C ASP A 182 -3.38 -18.33 3.18
N GLN A 183 -2.51 -18.11 4.16
CA GLN A 183 -2.66 -18.69 5.50
C GLN A 183 -4.07 -18.43 6.04
N SER A 184 -4.76 -19.51 6.42
CA SER A 184 -6.15 -19.57 6.91
C SER A 184 -7.29 -19.25 5.92
N LEU A 185 -6.97 -19.16 4.62
CA LEU A 185 -7.95 -19.04 3.51
C LEU A 185 -8.30 -20.38 2.83
N ALA A 186 -8.02 -21.49 3.53
CA ALA A 186 -8.42 -22.84 3.11
C ALA A 186 -9.94 -23.01 3.12
#